data_AF-A0A4P5WLP8-F1
#
_entry.id   AF-A0A4P5WLP8-F1
#
_cell.length_a   1.000
_cell.length_b   1.000
_cell.length_c   1.000
_cell.angle_alpha   90.00
_cell.angle_beta   90.00
_cell.angle_gamma   90.00
#
_symmetry.space_group_name_H-M   'P 1'
#
loop_
_entity.id
_entity.type
_entity.pdbx_description
1 polymer ?
#
loop_
_entity_poly.entity_id
_entity_poly.type
_entity_poly.pdbx_seq_one_letter_code
_entity_poly.pdbx_strand_id
1 'polypeptide(L)'
;MPGRSQHGPHFLCLALLLLATTGCSLVESPKSASRRFTRMFTPNGRDWSDPAHEDHGEWDFVGDEGRSEFAREKDPDPWYGKHLMSDKARSIERNLGIDY
;
A
#
# COMPACT_ATOMS: atom_id res chain seq x y z
N MET A 1 62.68 -24.55 36.74
CA MET A 1 62.20 -23.40 35.95
C MET A 1 61.01 -23.86 35.12
N PRO A 2 59.78 -23.37 35.34
CA PRO A 2 58.61 -23.88 34.63
C PRO A 2 58.50 -23.25 33.24
N GLY A 3 58.28 -24.09 32.23
CA GLY A 3 58.10 -23.71 30.84
C GLY A 3 56.88 -22.82 30.65
N ARG A 4 57.10 -21.63 30.09
CA ARG A 4 56.08 -20.61 29.83
C ARG A 4 55.19 -21.12 28.69
N SER A 5 53.91 -21.36 28.97
CA SER A 5 52.90 -21.81 28.00
C SER A 5 52.76 -20.80 26.85
N GLN A 6 53.29 -21.14 25.69
CA GLN A 6 53.16 -20.35 24.45
C GLN A 6 51.76 -20.43 23.84
N HIS A 7 50.87 -21.32 24.32
CA HIS A 7 49.57 -21.57 23.68
C HIS A 7 48.44 -20.64 24.15
N GLY A 8 48.57 -20.04 25.35
CA GLY A 8 47.58 -19.10 25.90
C GLY A 8 47.17 -17.95 24.97
N PRO A 9 48.11 -17.21 24.32
CA PRO A 9 47.75 -16.11 23.44
C PRO A 9 47.04 -16.58 22.16
N HIS A 10 47.41 -17.74 21.62
CA HIS A 10 46.80 -18.29 20.41
C HIS A 10 45.34 -18.70 20.63
N PHE A 11 45.03 -19.33 21.76
CA PHE A 11 43.65 -19.69 22.12
C PHE A 11 42.77 -18.45 22.34
N LEU A 12 43.31 -17.39 22.94
CA LEU A 12 42.59 -16.14 23.14
C LEU A 12 42.25 -15.44 21.81
N CYS A 13 43.21 -15.36 20.90
CA CYS A 13 42.99 -14.81 19.56
C CYS A 13 41.94 -15.60 18.77
N LEU A 14 41.96 -16.92 18.86
CA LEU A 14 41.03 -17.79 18.14
C LEU A 14 39.60 -17.66 18.69
N ALA A 15 39.45 -17.55 20.01
CA ALA A 15 38.16 -17.28 20.65
C ALA A 15 37.57 -15.92 20.23
N LEU A 16 38.40 -14.87 20.19
CA LEU A 16 37.99 -13.53 19.74
C LEU A 16 37.56 -13.52 18.26
N LEU A 17 38.23 -14.29 17.41
CA LEU A 17 37.91 -14.42 15.99
C LEU A 17 36.56 -15.13 15.77
N LEU A 18 36.28 -16.17 16.56
CA LEU A 18 35.00 -16.87 16.53
C LEU A 18 33.83 -15.99 17.03
N LEU A 19 34.07 -15.19 18.08
CA LEU A 19 33.08 -14.23 18.59
C LEU A 19 32.80 -13.09 17.61
N ALA A 20 33.83 -12.56 16.95
CA ALA A 20 33.69 -11.49 15.96
C ALA A 20 32.95 -11.94 14.69
N THR A 21 33.24 -13.14 14.19
CA THR A 21 32.61 -13.69 12.97
C THR A 21 31.14 -14.04 13.17
N THR A 22 30.80 -14.64 14.32
CA THR A 22 29.40 -14.93 14.67
C THR A 22 28.58 -13.67 14.89
N GLY A 23 29.16 -12.65 15.54
CA GLY A 23 28.51 -11.35 15.77
C GLY A 23 28.14 -10.60 14.50
N CYS A 24 28.96 -10.65 13.44
CA CYS A 24 28.65 -9.97 12.18
C CYS A 24 27.48 -10.60 11.41
N SER A 25 27.34 -11.94 11.43
CA SER A 25 26.26 -12.64 10.73
C SER A 25 24.86 -12.43 11.36
N LEU A 26 24.81 -12.15 12.66
CA LEU A 26 23.57 -11.98 13.42
C LEU A 26 22.93 -10.59 13.29
N VAL A 27 23.60 -9.60 12.71
CA VAL A 27 23.10 -8.21 12.65
C VAL A 27 22.32 -7.91 11.35
N GLU A 28 22.63 -8.58 10.24
CA GLU A 28 21.86 -8.41 8.98
C GLU A 28 20.50 -9.13 8.99
N SER A 29 20.41 -10.26 9.72
CA SER A 29 19.20 -11.05 9.87
C SER A 29 18.02 -10.33 10.57
N PRO A 30 18.19 -9.67 11.74
CA PRO A 30 17.08 -9.03 12.43
C PRO A 30 16.56 -7.77 11.71
N LYS A 31 17.42 -7.05 10.99
CA LYS A 31 17.01 -5.85 10.24
C LYS A 31 16.15 -6.18 9.03
N SER A 32 16.47 -7.28 8.34
CA SER A 32 15.66 -7.80 7.24
C SER A 32 14.39 -8.51 7.74
N ALA A 33 14.48 -9.27 8.83
CA ALA A 33 13.34 -9.92 9.48
C ALA A 33 12.31 -8.90 10.00
N SER A 34 12.75 -7.85 10.70
CA SER A 34 11.88 -6.78 11.20
C SER A 34 11.18 -6.02 10.07
N ARG A 35 11.89 -5.71 8.98
CA ARG A 35 11.28 -5.11 7.77
C ARG A 35 10.22 -6.01 7.12
N ARG A 36 10.43 -7.33 7.14
CA ARG A 36 9.47 -8.30 6.61
C ARG A 36 8.24 -8.41 7.51
N PHE A 37 8.44 -8.47 8.82
CA PHE A 37 7.36 -8.44 9.81
C PHE A 37 6.53 -7.16 9.71
N THR A 38 7.15 -5.99 9.65
CA THR A 38 6.41 -4.73 9.56
C THR A 38 5.63 -4.61 8.26
N ARG A 39 6.17 -5.06 7.12
CA ARG A 39 5.42 -5.09 5.85
C ARG A 39 4.18 -5.98 5.90
N MET A 40 4.20 -7.05 6.68
CA MET A 40 3.07 -7.97 6.79
C MET A 40 1.88 -7.36 7.54
N PHE A 41 2.14 -6.37 8.40
CA PHE A 41 1.12 -5.61 9.14
C PHE A 41 0.91 -4.19 8.60
N THR A 42 1.69 -3.77 7.60
CA THR A 42 1.50 -2.46 6.96
C THR A 42 0.35 -2.60 5.97
N PRO A 43 -0.77 -1.90 6.16
CA PRO A 43 -1.86 -1.92 5.20
C PRO A 43 -1.35 -1.42 3.85
N ASN A 44 -1.59 -2.17 2.79
CA ASN A 44 -1.30 -1.71 1.45
C ASN A 44 -2.40 -0.73 1.03
N GLY A 45 -2.03 0.52 0.72
CA GLY A 45 -2.99 1.54 0.26
C GLY A 45 -3.70 1.19 -1.05
N ARG A 46 -3.28 0.13 -1.74
CA ARG A 46 -3.90 -0.40 -2.96
C ARG A 46 -4.82 -1.60 -2.71
N ASP A 47 -4.90 -2.11 -1.47
CA ASP A 47 -5.76 -3.25 -1.12
C ASP A 47 -7.22 -2.83 -0.86
N TRP A 48 -7.53 -1.53 -0.94
CA TRP A 48 -8.90 -1.05 -0.94
C TRP A 48 -9.43 -1.05 -2.38
N SER A 49 -10.47 -1.86 -2.63
CA SER A 49 -11.34 -1.67 -3.79
C SER A 49 -12.06 -0.34 -3.61
N ASP A 50 -11.96 0.59 -4.57
CA ASP A 50 -12.78 1.81 -4.57
C ASP A 50 -14.20 1.41 -4.98
N PRO A 51 -15.18 1.34 -4.05
CA PRO A 51 -16.55 0.95 -4.41
C PRO A 51 -17.19 1.94 -5.39
N ALA A 52 -16.66 3.17 -5.50
CA ALA A 52 -17.12 4.13 -6.50
C ALA A 52 -16.68 3.75 -7.93
N HIS A 53 -15.73 2.82 -8.10
CA HIS A 53 -15.32 2.32 -9.41
C HIS A 53 -16.21 1.17 -9.92
N GLU A 54 -16.96 0.52 -9.01
CA GLU A 54 -17.86 -0.60 -9.28
C GLU A 54 -19.35 -0.20 -9.18
N ASP A 55 -19.65 1.09 -9.02
CA ASP A 55 -21.02 1.57 -8.88
C ASP A 55 -21.77 1.50 -10.23
N HIS A 56 -22.61 0.48 -10.35
CA HIS A 56 -23.50 0.23 -11.49
C HIS A 56 -24.84 0.97 -11.38
N GLY A 57 -24.92 2.05 -10.60
CA GLY A 57 -26.14 2.82 -10.38
C GLY A 57 -26.93 2.36 -9.15
N GLU A 58 -26.25 1.74 -8.18
CA GLU A 58 -26.88 1.33 -6.92
C GLU A 58 -27.36 2.54 -6.11
N TRP A 59 -26.73 3.70 -6.32
CA TRP A 59 -27.06 4.97 -5.67
C TRP A 59 -27.94 5.91 -6.52
N ASP A 60 -28.34 5.51 -7.73
CA ASP A 60 -29.16 6.36 -8.61
C ASP A 60 -30.49 6.77 -7.92
N PHE A 61 -31.05 5.91 -7.06
CA PHE A 61 -32.27 6.21 -6.30
C PHE A 61 -32.11 7.40 -5.33
N VAL A 62 -30.92 7.62 -4.77
CA VAL A 62 -30.67 8.76 -3.88
C VAL A 62 -30.62 10.06 -4.67
N GLY A 63 -30.04 10.00 -5.87
CA GLY A 63 -30.08 11.11 -6.82
C GLY A 63 -31.50 11.44 -7.25
N ASP A 64 -32.32 10.43 -7.52
CA ASP A 64 -33.72 10.62 -7.92
C ASP A 64 -34.60 11.16 -6.77
N GLU A 65 -34.45 10.62 -5.56
CA GLU A 65 -35.14 11.12 -4.36
C GLU A 65 -34.71 12.56 -4.02
N GLY A 66 -33.41 12.86 -4.07
CA GLY A 66 -32.86 14.18 -3.78
C GLY A 66 -33.27 15.26 -4.80
N ARG A 67 -33.47 14.87 -6.08
CA ARG A 67 -33.97 15.79 -7.11
C ARG A 67 -35.48 16.00 -7.04
N SER A 68 -36.25 15.10 -6.43
CA SER A 68 -37.71 15.20 -6.31
C SER A 68 -38.39 15.51 -7.65
N GLU A 69 -38.77 16.76 -7.92
CA GLU A 69 -39.47 17.20 -9.14
C GLU A 69 -38.56 17.76 -10.24
N PHE A 70 -37.26 17.92 -9.98
CA PHE A 70 -36.31 18.46 -10.95
C PHE A 70 -35.96 17.43 -12.04
N ALA A 71 -36.22 17.80 -13.29
CA ALA A 71 -35.89 16.99 -14.46
C ALA A 71 -34.37 16.88 -14.66
N ARG A 72 -33.93 15.77 -15.26
CA ARG A 72 -32.54 15.61 -15.68
C ARG A 72 -32.20 16.56 -16.83
N GLU A 73 -31.03 17.17 -16.75
CA GLU A 73 -30.48 18.02 -17.79
C GLU A 73 -29.64 17.19 -18.76
N LYS A 74 -29.73 17.50 -20.04
CA LYS A 74 -28.91 16.84 -21.06
C LYS A 74 -27.63 17.64 -21.28
N ASP A 75 -26.48 16.97 -21.22
CA ASP A 75 -25.18 17.61 -21.43
C ASP A 75 -25.16 18.32 -22.81
N PRO A 76 -24.87 19.63 -22.87
CA PRO A 76 -24.71 20.34 -24.13
C PRO A 76 -23.51 19.82 -24.97
N ASP A 77 -22.52 19.17 -24.36
CA ASP A 77 -21.31 18.67 -25.02
C ASP A 77 -21.00 17.18 -24.76
N PRO A 78 -21.80 16.23 -25.29
CA PRO A 78 -21.65 14.79 -25.02
C PRO A 78 -20.28 14.21 -25.40
N TRP A 79 -19.60 14.85 -26.35
CA TRP A 79 -18.28 14.43 -26.81
C TRP A 79 -17.19 14.68 -25.74
N TYR A 80 -17.31 15.75 -24.94
CA TYR A 80 -16.38 16.08 -23.88
C TYR A 80 -16.46 15.04 -22.75
N GLY A 81 -17.69 14.73 -22.33
CA GLY A 81 -17.97 13.62 -21.41
C GLY A 81 -17.38 12.29 -21.89
N LYS A 82 -17.57 11.95 -23.16
CA LYS A 82 -17.13 10.67 -23.72
C LYS A 82 -15.61 10.50 -23.83
N HIS A 83 -14.88 11.58 -24.13
CA HIS A 83 -13.47 11.49 -24.54
C HIS A 83 -12.47 12.10 -23.55
N LEU A 84 -12.90 13.03 -22.70
CA LEU A 84 -12.02 13.76 -21.77
C LEU A 84 -12.34 13.46 -20.30
N MET A 85 -13.60 13.18 -19.98
CA MET A 85 -14.03 12.91 -18.61
C MET A 85 -13.77 11.45 -18.22
N SER A 86 -13.34 11.24 -16.97
CA SER A 86 -13.22 9.89 -16.41
C SER A 86 -14.60 9.28 -16.17
N ASP A 87 -14.68 7.95 -16.14
CA ASP A 87 -15.91 7.21 -15.81
C ASP A 87 -16.49 7.65 -14.45
N LYS A 88 -15.60 7.95 -13.49
CA LYS A 88 -15.95 8.47 -12.16
C LYS A 88 -16.52 9.89 -12.22
N ALA A 89 -15.99 10.76 -13.06
CA ALA A 89 -16.55 12.09 -13.24
C ALA A 89 -17.96 12.02 -13.85
N ARG A 90 -18.15 11.14 -14.84
CA ARG A 90 -19.46 10.91 -15.46
C ARG A 90 -20.49 10.31 -14.52
N SER A 91 -20.09 9.39 -13.64
CA SER A 91 -21.02 8.81 -12.66
C SER A 91 -21.48 9.83 -11.63
N ILE A 92 -20.58 10.74 -11.21
CA ILE A 92 -20.93 11.85 -10.30
C ILE A 92 -21.91 12.81 -10.97
N GLU A 93 -21.66 13.22 -12.21
CA GLU A 93 -22.56 14.12 -12.94
C GLU A 93 -23.93 13.50 -13.23
N ARG A 94 -23.97 12.18 -13.50
CA ARG A 94 -25.24 11.44 -13.61
C ARG A 94 -26.05 11.48 -12.31
N ASN A 95 -25.38 11.32 -11.16
CA ASN A 95 -26.04 11.46 -9.84
C ASN A 95 -26.55 12.88 -9.59
N LEU A 96 -25.89 13.90 -10.14
CA LEU A 96 -26.37 15.30 -10.13
C LEU A 96 -27.52 15.55 -11.11
N GLY A 97 -27.84 14.58 -11.97
CA GLY A 97 -28.94 14.66 -12.93
C GLY A 97 -28.52 15.12 -14.33
N ILE A 98 -27.24 15.02 -14.68
CA ILE A 98 -26.74 15.31 -16.03
C ILE A 98 -26.65 13.99 -16.83
N ASP A 99 -27.41 13.90 -17.91
CA ASP A 99 -27.37 12.76 -18.83
C ASP A 99 -26.50 13.08 -20.06
N TYR A 100 -25.63 12.13 -20.45
CA TYR A 100 -24.71 12.22 -21.60
C TYR A 100 -25.24 11.47 -22.83
#